data_AF-A0A9N9K209-F1
#
_entry.id   AF-A0A9N9K209-F1
#
_cell.length_a   1.000
_cell.length_b   1.000
_cell.length_c   1.000
_cell.angle_alpha   90.00
_cell.angle_beta   90.00
_cell.angle_gamma   90.00
#
_symmetry.space_group_name_H-M   'P 1'
#
loop_
_entity.id
_entity.type
_entity.pdbx_description
1 polymer ?
#
loop_
_entity_poly.entity_id
_entity_poly.type
_entity_poly.pdbx_seq_one_letter_code
_entity_poly.pdbx_strand_id
1 'polypeptide(L)'
;MLFIEIGFNYEFNSTTTETELAKAYGFITKRNPTPLYIYLSKLLPFIRKLPTHDNNKLYDAVNTINNISEKLLADQKNSSVQGTDLLSLLVKANYQLPVNEQLTHRELLSSVMTFLLAGHDTSSVVLTWALYLLAKNPDIQDRLRKETLDIFPD
;
A
#
# COMPACT_ATOMS: atom_id res chain seq x y z
N MET A 1 -7.82 5.53 -1.83
CA MET A 1 -6.58 6.37 -1.87
C MET A 1 -6.49 7.35 -0.69
N LEU A 2 -7.60 7.96 -0.24
CA LEU A 2 -7.65 8.91 0.91
C LEU A 2 -7.01 8.37 2.21
N PHE A 3 -7.16 7.09 2.51
CA PHE A 3 -6.63 6.45 3.73
C PHE A 3 -5.10 6.40 3.76
N ILE A 4 -4.48 6.24 2.59
CA ILE A 4 -3.03 6.14 2.45
C ILE A 4 -2.40 7.54 2.57
N GLU A 5 -3.05 8.55 2.00
CA GLU A 5 -2.57 9.93 2.06
C GLU A 5 -2.58 10.47 3.50
N ILE A 6 -3.67 10.23 4.25
CA ILE A 6 -3.78 10.59 5.67
C ILE A 6 -2.86 9.74 6.55
N GLY A 7 -2.67 8.46 6.21
CA GLY A 7 -1.84 7.54 6.98
C GLY A 7 -0.34 7.75 6.81
N PHE A 8 0.12 8.21 5.65
CA PHE A 8 1.55 8.30 5.32
C PHE A 8 2.06 9.72 5.06
N ASN A 9 1.18 10.73 5.12
CA ASN A 9 1.49 12.11 4.76
C ASN A 9 2.24 12.19 3.42
N TYR A 10 1.78 11.41 2.45
CA TYR A 10 2.40 11.26 1.13
C TYR A 10 1.35 11.49 0.05
N GLU A 11 1.63 12.46 -0.82
CA GLU A 11 0.75 12.84 -1.92
C GLU A 11 0.88 11.81 -3.05
N PHE A 12 -0.11 10.95 -3.16
CA PHE A 12 -0.10 9.81 -4.09
C PHE A 12 -0.44 10.19 -5.53
N ASN A 13 -0.68 11.48 -5.84
CA ASN A 13 -1.04 11.96 -7.19
C ASN A 13 -2.10 11.09 -7.89
N SER A 14 -3.13 10.71 -7.13
CA SER A 14 -4.13 9.70 -7.49
C SER A 14 -4.96 9.99 -8.73
N THR A 15 -5.01 11.25 -9.17
CA THR A 15 -5.87 11.74 -10.24
C THR A 15 -5.14 12.06 -11.54
N THR A 16 -3.80 12.10 -11.53
CA THR A 16 -3.02 12.61 -12.67
C THR A 16 -2.19 11.53 -13.38
N THR A 17 -1.61 10.56 -12.65
CA THR A 17 -0.92 9.40 -13.25
C THR A 17 -0.82 8.22 -12.28
N GLU A 18 -0.85 6.99 -12.81
CA GLU A 18 -0.59 5.79 -12.02
C GLU A 18 0.87 5.80 -11.53
N THR A 19 1.07 5.92 -10.22
CA THR A 19 2.38 6.08 -9.59
C THR A 19 3.27 4.85 -9.78
N GLU A 20 4.58 5.04 -9.69
CA GLU A 20 5.54 3.94 -9.72
C GLU A 20 5.24 2.90 -8.64
N LEU A 21 4.76 3.33 -7.46
CA LEU A 21 4.35 2.43 -6.40
C LEU A 21 3.14 1.60 -6.81
N ALA A 22 2.08 2.22 -7.35
CA ALA A 22 0.88 1.52 -7.79
C ALA A 22 1.18 0.50 -8.90
N LYS A 23 2.09 0.83 -9.83
CA LYS A 23 2.55 -0.07 -10.90
C LYS A 23 3.36 -1.25 -10.36
N ALA A 24 4.36 -0.99 -9.52
CA ALA A 24 5.19 -2.03 -8.89
C ALA A 24 4.33 -2.97 -8.02
N TYR A 25 3.40 -2.38 -7.28
CA TYR A 25 2.41 -3.08 -6.48
C TYR A 25 1.50 -3.98 -7.33
N GLY A 26 0.87 -3.42 -8.36
CA GLY A 26 -0.03 -4.15 -9.24
C GLY A 26 0.66 -5.30 -9.96
N PHE A 27 1.95 -5.16 -10.29
CA PHE A 27 2.75 -6.25 -10.83
C PHE A 27 2.92 -7.39 -9.82
N ILE A 28 3.28 -7.09 -8.57
CA ILE A 28 3.54 -8.12 -7.54
C ILE A 28 2.25 -8.86 -7.16
N THR A 29 1.14 -8.14 -6.94
CA THR A 29 -0.11 -8.76 -6.46
C THR A 29 -0.84 -9.55 -7.55
N LYS A 30 -0.74 -9.12 -8.82
CA LYS A 30 -1.34 -9.83 -9.96
C LYS A 30 -0.44 -10.94 -10.52
N ARG A 31 0.79 -11.07 -10.01
CA ARG A 31 1.72 -12.11 -10.47
C ARG A 31 1.17 -13.49 -10.14
N ASN A 32 0.88 -14.28 -11.17
CA ASN A 32 0.35 -15.63 -11.02
C ASN A 32 1.30 -16.64 -11.68
N PRO A 33 2.35 -17.12 -10.97
CA PRO A 33 3.29 -18.07 -11.53
C PRO A 33 2.60 -19.41 -11.81
N THR A 34 2.97 -20.06 -12.91
CA THR A 34 2.38 -21.36 -13.27
C THR A 34 2.71 -22.43 -12.22
N PRO A 35 1.85 -23.43 -11.98
CA PRO A 35 2.12 -24.51 -11.03
C PRO A 35 3.45 -25.23 -11.31
N LEU A 36 3.79 -25.37 -12.59
CA LEU A 36 5.08 -25.91 -13.03
C LEU A 36 6.25 -25.05 -12.55
N TYR A 37 6.20 -23.73 -12.76
CA TYR A 37 7.23 -22.82 -12.26
C TYR A 37 7.35 -22.86 -10.73
N ILE A 38 6.22 -22.91 -10.01
CA ILE A 38 6.23 -23.02 -8.54
C ILE A 38 6.97 -24.29 -8.11
N TYR A 39 6.61 -25.44 -8.69
CA TYR A 39 7.22 -26.74 -8.37
C TYR A 39 8.71 -26.76 -8.72
N LEU A 40 9.08 -26.33 -9.93
CA LEU A 40 10.46 -26.26 -10.37
C LEU A 40 11.29 -25.31 -9.51
N SER A 41 10.73 -24.17 -9.08
CA SER A 41 11.43 -23.22 -8.21
C SER A 41 11.69 -23.75 -6.80
N LYS A 42 10.89 -24.72 -6.33
CA LYS A 42 11.12 -25.43 -5.06
C LYS A 42 12.21 -26.51 -5.22
N LEU A 43 12.21 -27.21 -6.35
CA LEU A 43 13.19 -28.26 -6.64
C LEU A 43 14.58 -27.68 -6.96
N LEU A 44 14.63 -26.56 -7.68
CA LEU A 44 15.84 -25.95 -8.22
C LEU A 44 15.85 -24.44 -7.86
N PRO A 45 16.43 -24.05 -6.71
CA PRO A 45 16.36 -22.66 -6.22
C PRO A 45 17.07 -21.64 -7.11
N PHE A 46 17.99 -22.07 -7.98
CA PHE A 46 18.67 -21.18 -8.94
C PHE A 46 17.74 -20.65 -10.04
N ILE A 47 16.60 -21.30 -10.32
CA ILE A 47 15.63 -20.84 -11.33
C ILE A 47 15.09 -19.44 -10.97
N ARG A 48 15.00 -19.12 -9.68
CA ARG A 48 14.61 -17.79 -9.21
C ARG A 48 15.67 -16.71 -9.45
N LYS A 49 16.95 -17.11 -9.59
CA LYS A 49 18.08 -16.21 -9.85
C LYS A 49 18.40 -16.02 -11.34
N LEU A 50 17.74 -16.78 -12.22
CA LEU A 50 17.94 -16.62 -13.65
C LEU A 50 17.45 -15.25 -14.11
N PRO A 51 18.19 -14.54 -14.98
CA PRO A 51 17.82 -13.23 -15.52
C PRO A 51 16.73 -13.38 -16.58
N THR A 52 15.57 -13.90 -16.17
CA THR A 52 14.37 -13.94 -17.01
C THR A 52 13.69 -12.58 -16.93
N HIS A 53 12.97 -12.22 -17.97
CA HIS A 53 12.21 -10.97 -18.01
C HIS A 53 11.27 -10.82 -16.79
N ASP A 54 10.60 -11.89 -16.37
CA ASP A 54 9.70 -11.87 -15.22
C ASP A 54 10.41 -11.75 -13.88
N ASN A 55 11.58 -12.40 -13.72
CA ASN A 55 12.39 -12.24 -12.52
C ASN A 55 12.96 -10.82 -12.43
N ASN A 56 13.45 -10.25 -13.54
CA ASN A 56 13.98 -8.89 -13.57
C ASN A 56 12.89 -7.86 -13.23
N LYS A 57 11.70 -7.97 -13.84
CA LYS A 57 10.56 -7.12 -13.47
C LYS A 57 10.15 -7.23 -12.01
N LEU A 58 10.26 -8.43 -11.43
CA LEU A 58 10.03 -8.62 -9.99
C LEU A 58 11.07 -7.89 -9.15
N TYR A 59 12.35 -7.99 -9.51
CA TYR A 59 13.42 -7.26 -8.82
C TYR A 59 13.21 -5.76 -8.92
N ASP A 60 12.87 -5.24 -10.10
CA ASP A 60 12.59 -3.81 -10.30
C ASP A 60 11.41 -3.35 -9.44
N ALA A 61 10.30 -4.09 -9.44
CA ALA A 61 9.13 -3.77 -8.63
C ALA A 61 9.45 -3.78 -7.12
N VAL A 62 10.19 -4.77 -6.64
CA VAL A 62 10.63 -4.86 -5.23
C VAL A 62 11.55 -3.68 -4.88
N ASN A 63 12.47 -3.31 -5.77
CA ASN A 63 13.38 -2.19 -5.58
C ASN A 63 12.61 -0.86 -5.53
N THR A 64 11.65 -0.63 -6.42
CA THR A 64 10.79 0.56 -6.39
C THR A 64 10.06 0.69 -5.06
N ILE A 65 9.45 -0.40 -4.57
CA ILE A 65 8.71 -0.37 -3.29
C ILE A 65 9.67 -0.10 -2.12
N ASN A 66 10.84 -0.74 -2.08
CA ASN A 66 11.85 -0.50 -1.04
C ASN A 66 12.29 0.97 -1.04
N ASN A 67 12.65 1.52 -2.21
CA ASN A 67 13.11 2.90 -2.34
C ASN A 67 12.06 3.91 -1.88
N ILE A 68 10.79 3.67 -2.22
CA ILE A 68 9.68 4.55 -1.80
C ILE A 68 9.44 4.42 -0.30
N SER A 69 9.46 3.20 0.25
CA SER A 69 9.32 2.96 1.69
C SER A 69 10.47 3.61 2.49
N GLU A 70 11.68 3.60 1.94
CA GLU A 70 12.86 4.23 2.54
C GLU A 70 12.73 5.75 2.54
N LYS A 71 12.26 6.35 1.43
CA LYS A 71 11.94 7.78 1.39
C LYS A 71 10.90 8.15 2.45
N LEU A 72 9.80 7.40 2.53
CA LEU A 72 8.75 7.62 3.53
C LEU A 72 9.29 7.57 4.97
N LEU A 73 10.13 6.59 5.30
CA LEU A 73 10.75 6.50 6.62
C LEU A 73 11.79 7.61 6.87
N ALA A 74 12.55 8.01 5.87
CA ALA A 74 13.56 9.06 5.98
C ALA A 74 12.91 10.43 6.19
N ASP A 75 11.85 10.74 5.45
CA ASP A 75 11.09 11.98 5.58
C ASP A 75 10.50 12.10 6.99
N GLN A 76 10.06 10.99 7.58
CA GLN A 76 9.54 10.94 8.95
C GLN A 76 10.61 11.16 10.02
N LYS A 77 11.84 10.65 9.82
CA LYS A 77 12.95 10.91 10.76
C LYS A 77 13.42 12.37 10.73
N ASN A 78 13.42 13.00 9.56
CA ASN A 78 13.87 14.38 9.39
C ASN A 78 12.82 15.40 9.83
N SER A 79 11.54 15.04 9.73
CA SER A 79 10.39 15.87 10.15
C SER A 79 10.15 15.77 11.67
N SER A 80 11.16 16.08 12.49
CA SER A 80 11.06 16.43 13.91
C SER A 80 9.85 15.88 14.69
N VAL A 81 9.70 14.55 14.84
CA VAL A 81 8.89 13.86 15.90
C VAL A 81 7.47 14.42 16.15
N GLN A 82 6.85 15.19 15.25
CA GLN A 82 5.55 15.85 15.45
C GLN A 82 4.45 15.36 14.50
N GLY A 83 4.77 14.48 13.55
CA GLY A 83 3.76 13.81 12.74
C GLY A 83 2.79 12.99 13.61
N THR A 84 1.50 13.11 13.31
CA THR A 84 0.41 12.27 13.84
C THR A 84 0.00 11.18 12.84
N ASP A 85 0.72 11.06 11.72
CA ASP A 85 0.47 10.04 10.72
C ASP A 85 0.90 8.65 11.24
N LEU A 86 0.35 7.61 10.60
CA LEU A 86 0.52 6.22 11.01
C LEU A 86 2.00 5.82 11.11
N LEU A 87 2.82 6.28 10.16
CA LEU A 87 4.23 5.91 10.12
C LEU A 87 5.02 6.60 11.23
N SER A 88 4.74 7.88 11.46
CA SER A 88 5.26 8.64 12.60
C SER A 88 4.94 7.95 13.93
N LEU A 89 3.69 7.53 14.13
CA LEU A 89 3.26 6.84 15.34
C LEU A 89 3.95 5.49 15.50
N LEU A 90 4.10 4.73 14.42
CA LEU A 90 4.79 3.43 14.43
C LEU A 90 6.27 3.59 14.81
N VAL A 91 6.96 4.57 14.22
CA VAL A 91 8.37 4.87 14.54
C VAL A 91 8.51 5.32 16.00
N LYS A 92 7.63 6.21 16.48
CA LYS A 92 7.61 6.65 17.89
C LYS A 92 7.39 5.47 18.85
N ALA A 93 6.40 4.63 18.58
CA ALA A 93 6.11 3.46 19.39
C ALA A 93 7.31 2.50 19.42
N ASN A 94 7.97 2.29 18.27
CA ASN A 94 9.16 1.45 18.20
C ASN A 94 10.31 1.97 19.07
N TYR A 95 10.56 3.29 19.09
CA TYR A 95 11.61 3.89 19.92
C TYR A 95 11.33 3.82 21.43
N GLN A 96 10.07 3.61 21.83
CA GLN A 96 9.69 3.45 23.24
C GLN A 96 9.89 2.01 23.76
N LEU A 97 10.11 1.04 22.86
CA LEU A 97 10.32 -0.36 23.24
C LEU A 97 11.74 -0.61 23.76
N PRO A 98 11.93 -1.63 24.63
CA PRO A 98 13.25 -2.14 24.98
C PRO A 98 14.07 -2.49 23.73
N VAL A 99 15.40 -2.27 23.76
CA VAL A 99 16.28 -2.44 22.58
C VAL A 99 16.17 -3.83 21.93
N ASN A 100 15.94 -4.87 22.73
CA ASN A 100 15.76 -6.25 22.27
C ASN A 100 14.39 -6.53 21.61
N GLU A 101 13.44 -5.59 21.71
CA GLU A 101 12.08 -5.68 21.16
C GLU A 101 11.83 -4.65 20.05
N GLN A 102 12.80 -3.75 19.80
CA GLN A 102 12.70 -2.78 18.71
C GLN A 102 12.78 -3.49 17.36
N LEU A 103 11.85 -3.14 16.48
CA LEU A 103 11.87 -3.51 15.07
C LEU A 103 13.13 -2.95 14.42
N THR A 104 13.80 -3.82 13.68
CA THR A 104 14.91 -3.44 12.81
C THR A 104 14.43 -2.51 11.70
N HIS A 105 15.36 -1.78 11.08
CA HIS A 105 15.01 -0.90 9.97
C HIS A 105 14.28 -1.62 8.81
N ARG A 106 14.67 -2.87 8.52
CA ARG A 106 14.03 -3.70 7.50
C ARG A 106 12.59 -4.10 7.88
N GLU A 107 12.33 -4.36 9.16
CA GLU A 107 10.99 -4.68 9.64
C GLU A 107 10.08 -3.45 9.66
N LEU A 108 10.62 -2.27 9.98
CA LEU A 108 9.89 -1.01 9.83
C LEU A 108 9.48 -0.77 8.37
N LEU A 109 10.42 -0.94 7.42
CA LEU A 109 10.13 -0.84 5.99
C LEU A 109 9.05 -1.84 5.55
N SER A 110 9.16 -3.09 6.01
CA SER A 110 8.18 -4.13 5.69
C SER A 110 6.78 -3.77 6.22
N SER A 111 6.70 -3.17 7.41
CA SER A 111 5.44 -2.73 8.01
C SER A 111 4.77 -1.64 7.17
N VAL A 112 5.54 -0.66 6.66
CA VAL A 112 5.03 0.35 5.70
C VAL A 112 4.37 -0.33 4.51
N MET A 113 5.04 -1.31 3.91
CA MET A 113 4.49 -2.06 2.78
C MET A 113 3.21 -2.79 3.16
N THR A 114 3.17 -3.46 4.32
CA THR A 114 1.99 -4.20 4.78
C THR A 114 0.76 -3.30 4.91
N PHE A 115 0.92 -2.10 5.48
CA PHE A 115 -0.20 -1.16 5.61
C PHE A 115 -0.67 -0.62 4.26
N LEU A 116 0.27 -0.31 3.34
CA LEU A 116 -0.07 0.10 1.97
C LEU A 116 -0.83 -1.01 1.23
N LEU A 117 -0.39 -2.27 1.37
CA LEU A 117 -1.04 -3.47 0.83
C LEU A 117 -2.46 -3.63 1.37
N ALA A 118 -2.62 -3.58 2.69
CA ALA A 118 -3.90 -3.82 3.33
C ALA A 118 -4.95 -2.77 2.92
N GLY A 119 -4.56 -1.50 2.82
CA GLY A 119 -5.47 -0.39 2.54
C GLY A 119 -5.83 -0.20 1.06
N HIS A 120 -4.96 -0.60 0.13
CA HIS A 120 -5.15 -0.32 -1.29
C HIS A 120 -6.25 -1.18 -1.92
N ASP A 121 -6.15 -2.50 -1.82
CA ASP A 121 -7.04 -3.39 -2.59
C ASP A 121 -8.41 -3.54 -1.94
N THR A 122 -8.48 -3.67 -0.61
CA THR A 122 -9.75 -3.91 0.11
C THR A 122 -10.72 -2.74 -0.03
N SER A 123 -10.26 -1.53 0.32
CA SER A 123 -11.10 -0.33 0.31
C SER A 123 -11.48 0.09 -1.10
N SER A 124 -10.58 -0.06 -2.08
CA SER A 124 -10.88 0.27 -3.47
C SER A 124 -11.91 -0.68 -4.07
N VAL A 125 -11.83 -1.97 -3.75
CA VAL A 125 -12.84 -2.96 -4.16
C VAL A 125 -14.20 -2.66 -3.51
N VAL A 126 -14.23 -2.38 -2.20
CA VAL A 126 -15.46 -2.02 -1.49
C VAL A 126 -16.11 -0.77 -2.09
N LEU A 127 -15.33 0.29 -2.32
CA LEU A 127 -15.83 1.52 -2.95
C LEU A 127 -16.36 1.26 -4.37
N THR A 128 -15.67 0.44 -5.15
CA THR A 128 -16.12 0.06 -6.49
C THR A 128 -17.49 -0.59 -6.46
N TRP A 129 -17.68 -1.56 -5.57
CA TRP A 129 -18.98 -2.23 -5.39
C TRP A 129 -20.04 -1.31 -4.82
N ALA A 130 -19.70 -0.47 -3.83
CA ALA A 130 -20.63 0.49 -3.25
C ALA A 130 -21.16 1.46 -4.31
N LEU A 131 -20.26 2.06 -5.12
CA LEU A 131 -20.64 2.95 -6.21
C LEU A 131 -21.45 2.24 -7.29
N TYR A 132 -21.07 1.00 -7.64
CA TYR A 132 -21.83 0.18 -8.58
C TYR A 132 -23.26 -0.08 -8.09
N LEU A 133 -23.42 -0.45 -6.81
CA LEU A 133 -24.72 -0.72 -6.21
C LEU A 133 -25.57 0.55 -6.11
N LEU A 134 -24.99 1.69 -5.75
CA LEU A 134 -25.70 2.98 -5.75
C LEU A 134 -26.17 3.36 -7.16
N ALA A 135 -25.32 3.21 -8.17
CA ALA A 135 -25.69 3.49 -9.56
C ALA A 135 -26.80 2.57 -10.09
N LYS A 136 -26.95 1.36 -9.52
CA LYS A 136 -28.02 0.41 -9.85
C LYS A 136 -29.31 0.62 -9.06
N ASN A 137 -29.28 1.36 -7.95
CA ASN A 137 -30.44 1.60 -7.07
C ASN A 137 -30.58 3.12 -6.80
N PRO A 138 -31.12 3.89 -7.75
CA PRO A 138 -31.23 5.35 -7.65
C PRO A 138 -32.04 5.81 -6.43
N ASP A 139 -33.05 5.04 -6.01
CA ASP A 139 -33.85 5.33 -4.82
C ASP A 139 -33.01 5.33 -3.53
N ILE A 140 -32.06 4.40 -3.41
CA ILE A 140 -31.12 4.33 -2.30
C ILE A 140 -30.10 5.47 -2.40
N GLN A 141 -29.62 5.78 -3.61
CA GLN A 141 -28.71 6.89 -3.85
C GLN A 141 -29.32 8.24 -3.44
N ASP A 142 -30.57 8.49 -3.81
CA ASP A 142 -31.30 9.71 -3.48
C ASP A 142 -31.52 9.83 -1.98
N ARG A 143 -31.83 8.71 -1.30
CA ARG A 143 -31.95 8.68 0.16
C ARG A 143 -30.63 9.01 0.85
N LEU A 144 -29.53 8.38 0.43
CA LEU A 144 -28.19 8.65 0.94
C LEU A 144 -27.78 10.12 0.73
N ARG A 145 -28.09 10.68 -0.44
CA ARG A 145 -27.82 12.09 -0.75
C ARG A 145 -28.60 13.01 0.18
N LYS A 146 -29.88 12.71 0.43
CA LYS A 146 -30.72 13.48 1.35
C LYS A 146 -30.17 13.43 2.78
N GLU A 147 -29.82 12.24 3.28
CA GLU A 147 -29.21 12.08 4.61
C GLU A 147 -27.92 12.89 4.75
N THR A 148 -27.06 12.90 3.72
CA THR A 148 -25.83 13.69 3.72
C THR A 148 -26.11 15.19 3.81
N LEU A 149 -27.06 15.71 3.03
CA LEU A 149 -27.43 17.13 3.00
C LEU A 149 -28.15 17.59 4.28
N ASP A 150 -28.92 16.71 4.92
CA ASP A 150 -29.59 17.00 6.18
C ASP A 150 -28.59 17.17 7.35
N ILE A 151 -27.47 16.43 7.33
CA ILE A 151 -26.42 16.47 8.38
C ILE A 151 -25.38 17.55 8.09
N PHE A 152 -25.01 17.74 6.83
CA PHE A 152 -24.02 18.74 6.40
C PHE A 152 -24.66 19.75 5.43
N PRO A 153 -25.53 20.64 5.93
CA PRO A 153 -26.05 21.75 5.14
C PRO A 153 -24.97 22.82 5.01
N ASP A 154 -24.13 22.71 3.97
CA ASP A 154 -23.05 23.62 3.54
C ASP A 154 -22.12 24.20 4.64
#